data_AF-C6LU00-F1
#
_entry.id   AF-C6LU00-F1
#
_cell.length_a   1.000
_cell.length_b   1.000
_cell.length_c   1.000
_cell.angle_alpha   90.00
_cell.angle_beta   90.00
_cell.angle_gamma   90.00
#
_symmetry.space_group_name_H-M   'P 1'
#
loop_
_entity.id
_entity.type
_entity.pdbx_description
1 polymer ?
#
loop_
_entity_poly.entity_id
_entity_poly.type
_entity_poly.pdbx_seq_one_letter_code
_entity_poly.pdbx_strand_id
1 'polypeptide(L)'
;MDPSIKILSKTDLKLELEIRGVDISYVNGLRRAIYADVPTLAIDIVKFLDNSTTLTEEFIAHRLGLIPLRTAGPLSAISYWYTCDEEHSTEIECRECTFKGTLNVSNDTTKIRVVTDKDIKFDHGGISTLSNYMGSLLGVIEAPSIPILKLAPGESINALLYARKDRGKIHAKWCPAACVVLRPLAKIILCDEFEKLPQQHNDIARSYISDTCPRKVFTIENRRVVVKDPNNCIFCNDCFNIPISLDGQNTDANTIWHPALVTQQPDAFYFSIESNGSLSAYDIFLMACDEISSRADEVLATAMDIFQVSIKNDNVVMSMEDDSLT
;
A
#
# COMPACT_ATOMS: atom_id res chain seq x y z
N MET A 1 10.49 21.02 12.82
CA MET A 1 11.11 20.86 11.48
C MET A 1 9.95 20.88 10.51
N ASP A 2 10.00 21.67 9.44
CA ASP A 2 8.87 21.73 8.52
C ASP A 2 8.72 20.39 7.77
N PRO A 3 7.48 19.96 7.47
CA PRO A 3 7.24 18.74 6.71
C PRO A 3 7.93 18.80 5.34
N SER A 4 8.62 17.73 4.96
CA SER A 4 9.22 17.61 3.61
C SER A 4 9.04 16.19 3.07
N ILE A 5 8.78 16.10 1.76
CA ILE A 5 8.58 14.85 1.03
C ILE A 5 9.52 14.84 -0.16
N LYS A 6 10.33 13.78 -0.28
CA LYS A 6 11.20 13.54 -1.43
C LYS A 6 10.79 12.23 -2.10
N ILE A 7 10.57 12.29 -3.41
CA ILE A 7 10.29 11.10 -4.22
C ILE A 7 11.61 10.38 -4.51
N LEU A 8 11.69 9.10 -4.14
CA LEU A 8 12.84 8.23 -4.43
C LEU A 8 12.62 7.45 -5.73
N SER A 9 11.41 6.95 -5.95
CA SER A 9 11.02 6.21 -7.14
C SER A 9 9.52 6.38 -7.40
N LYS A 10 9.12 6.47 -8.67
CA LYS A 10 7.72 6.62 -9.08
C LYS A 10 7.47 5.83 -10.37
N THR A 11 6.57 4.85 -10.26
CA THR A 11 5.99 4.09 -11.38
C THR A 11 4.47 4.01 -11.18
N ASP A 12 3.73 3.44 -12.14
CA ASP A 12 2.28 3.26 -11.99
C ASP A 12 1.92 2.35 -10.79
N LEU A 13 2.69 1.28 -10.59
CA LEU A 13 2.42 0.28 -9.56
C LEU A 13 3.19 0.52 -8.25
N LYS A 14 4.21 1.37 -8.24
CA LYS A 14 5.07 1.58 -7.06
C LYS A 14 5.46 3.05 -6.86
N LEU A 15 5.29 3.55 -5.64
CA LEU A 15 5.74 4.87 -5.21
C LEU A 15 6.63 4.72 -3.96
N GLU A 16 7.84 5.25 -4.00
CA GLU A 16 8.77 5.28 -2.86
C GLU A 16 9.07 6.73 -2.49
N LEU A 17 8.89 7.05 -1.21
CA LEU A 17 9.02 8.38 -0.64
C LEU A 17 9.93 8.37 0.59
N GLU A 18 10.60 9.50 0.78
CA GLU A 18 11.25 9.87 2.03
C GLU A 18 10.46 11.02 2.64
N ILE A 19 9.89 10.82 3.83
CA ILE A 19 9.04 11.79 4.53
C ILE A 19 9.77 12.24 5.79
N ARG A 20 9.95 13.55 5.98
CA ARG A 20 10.59 14.13 7.16
C ARG A 20 9.75 15.24 7.81
N GLY A 21 9.99 15.51 9.09
CA GLY A 21 9.39 16.64 9.81
C GLY A 21 7.95 16.42 10.24
N VAL A 22 7.50 15.16 10.32
CA VAL A 22 6.16 14.76 10.78
C VAL A 22 6.30 13.65 11.80
N ASP A 23 5.37 13.58 12.75
CA ASP A 23 5.33 12.50 13.73
C ASP A 23 4.92 11.15 13.09
N ILE A 24 5.35 10.04 13.69
CA ILE A 24 5.00 8.70 13.23
C ILE A 24 3.49 8.45 13.17
N SER A 25 2.70 9.11 14.02
CA SER A 25 1.25 8.97 14.06
C SER A 25 0.61 9.44 12.75
N TYR A 26 1.11 10.51 12.14
CA TYR A 26 0.62 11.01 10.84
C TYR A 26 0.95 10.04 9.70
N VAL A 27 2.20 9.56 9.63
CA VAL A 27 2.62 8.64 8.56
C VAL A 27 1.95 7.27 8.70
N ASN A 28 1.76 6.80 9.93
CA ASN A 28 0.99 5.58 10.18
C ASN A 28 -0.51 5.79 9.93
N GLY A 29 -1.04 7.00 10.18
CA GLY A 29 -2.39 7.40 9.77
C GLY A 29 -2.56 7.28 8.27
N LEU A 30 -1.62 7.81 7.48
CA LEU A 30 -1.61 7.68 6.03
C LEU A 30 -1.57 6.21 5.57
N ARG A 31 -0.70 5.40 6.18
CA ARG A 31 -0.65 3.96 5.92
C ARG A 31 -2.02 3.30 6.15
N ARG A 32 -2.71 3.65 7.24
CA ARG A 32 -4.03 3.10 7.56
C ARG A 32 -5.10 3.58 6.58
N ALA A 33 -5.09 4.87 6.22
CA ALA A 33 -6.02 5.44 5.24
C ALA A 33 -5.90 4.75 3.88
N ILE A 34 -4.67 4.46 3.43
CA ILE A 34 -4.43 3.71 2.18
C ILE A 34 -5.11 2.33 2.20
N TYR A 35 -5.01 1.60 3.32
CA TYR A 35 -5.61 0.26 3.42
C TYR A 35 -7.13 0.29 3.60
N ALA A 36 -7.65 1.25 4.37
CA ALA A 36 -9.02 1.20 4.86
C ALA A 36 -9.96 2.17 4.14
N ASP A 37 -9.47 3.34 3.75
CA ASP A 37 -10.32 4.49 3.49
C ASP A 37 -10.28 4.98 2.04
N VAL A 38 -9.19 4.72 1.31
CA VAL A 38 -9.12 4.99 -0.14
C VAL A 38 -10.12 4.07 -0.87
N PRO A 39 -11.08 4.64 -1.62
CA PRO A 39 -12.08 3.85 -2.31
C PRO A 39 -11.53 3.20 -3.58
N THR A 40 -12.13 2.09 -3.99
CA THR A 40 -11.90 1.43 -5.28
C THR A 40 -13.19 0.80 -5.81
N LEU A 41 -13.14 0.21 -7.00
CA LEU A 41 -14.20 -0.61 -7.56
C LEU A 41 -13.86 -2.09 -7.45
N ALA A 42 -14.83 -2.89 -7.04
CA ALA A 42 -14.72 -4.35 -7.05
C ALA A 42 -16.06 -4.98 -7.45
N ILE A 43 -16.03 -6.21 -7.96
CA ILE A 43 -17.23 -7.00 -8.21
C ILE A 43 -17.88 -7.31 -6.85
N ASP A 44 -19.10 -6.83 -6.67
CA ASP A 44 -19.83 -6.97 -5.43
C ASP A 44 -20.87 -8.08 -5.49
N ILE A 45 -21.65 -8.09 -6.57
CA ILE A 45 -22.73 -9.06 -6.75
C ILE A 45 -22.48 -9.85 -8.03
N VAL A 46 -22.62 -11.17 -7.92
CA VAL A 46 -22.54 -12.11 -9.03
C VAL A 46 -23.87 -12.85 -9.11
N LYS A 47 -24.56 -12.74 -10.24
CA LYS A 47 -25.80 -13.46 -10.52
C LYS A 47 -25.53 -14.53 -11.57
N PHE A 48 -25.49 -15.78 -11.13
CA PHE A 48 -25.35 -16.93 -12.02
C PHE A 48 -26.66 -17.15 -12.77
N LEU A 49 -26.56 -17.27 -14.09
CA LEU A 49 -27.66 -17.66 -14.98
C LEU A 49 -27.56 -19.14 -15.32
N ASP A 50 -26.33 -19.63 -15.51
CA ASP A 50 -26.01 -21.04 -15.71
C ASP A 50 -24.60 -21.33 -15.19
N ASN A 51 -24.42 -22.44 -14.49
CA ASN A 51 -23.13 -22.94 -14.04
C ASN A 51 -23.14 -24.48 -14.10
N SER A 52 -22.54 -25.04 -15.14
CA SER A 52 -22.38 -26.49 -15.30
C SER A 52 -21.01 -27.00 -14.83
N THR A 53 -20.25 -26.15 -14.15
CA THR A 53 -18.86 -26.44 -13.75
C THR A 53 -18.79 -27.17 -12.42
N THR A 54 -17.64 -27.79 -12.16
CA THR A 54 -17.37 -28.45 -10.86
C THR A 54 -17.17 -27.49 -9.68
N LEU A 55 -16.89 -26.22 -9.95
CA LEU A 55 -16.73 -25.22 -8.88
C LEU A 55 -18.08 -24.67 -8.48
N THR A 56 -18.32 -24.63 -7.17
CA THR A 56 -19.54 -24.04 -6.63
C THR A 56 -19.55 -22.52 -6.83
N GLU A 57 -20.75 -21.98 -6.91
CA GLU A 57 -20.99 -20.57 -7.22
C GLU A 57 -20.34 -19.63 -6.21
N GLU A 58 -20.32 -19.99 -4.93
CA GLU A 58 -19.69 -19.19 -3.87
C GLU A 58 -18.18 -19.05 -4.04
N PHE A 59 -17.48 -20.13 -4.45
CA PHE A 59 -16.04 -20.04 -4.72
C PHE A 59 -15.75 -19.19 -5.95
N ILE A 60 -16.57 -19.32 -6.99
CA ILE A 60 -16.43 -18.52 -8.21
C ILE A 60 -16.69 -17.03 -7.90
N ALA A 61 -17.78 -16.72 -7.20
CA ALA A 61 -18.13 -15.37 -6.80
C ALA A 61 -17.05 -14.72 -5.93
N HIS A 62 -16.51 -15.47 -4.95
CA HIS A 62 -15.40 -15.00 -4.13
C HIS A 62 -14.16 -14.66 -4.96
N ARG A 63 -13.79 -15.50 -5.93
CA ARG A 63 -12.66 -15.23 -6.82
C ARG A 63 -12.90 -14.02 -7.71
N LEU A 64 -14.09 -13.91 -8.29
CA LEU A 64 -14.50 -12.76 -9.10
C LEU A 64 -14.43 -11.45 -8.30
N GLY A 65 -14.87 -11.47 -7.05
CA GLY A 65 -14.82 -10.31 -6.16
C GLY A 65 -13.41 -9.79 -5.89
N LEU A 66 -12.38 -10.64 -5.96
CA LEU A 66 -10.98 -10.29 -5.71
C LEU A 66 -10.21 -9.84 -6.97
N ILE A 67 -10.84 -9.82 -8.14
CA ILE A 67 -10.20 -9.33 -9.37
C ILE A 67 -10.11 -7.80 -9.30
N PRO A 68 -8.91 -7.20 -9.38
CA PRO A 68 -8.76 -5.76 -9.38
C PRO A 68 -9.36 -5.17 -10.67
N LEU A 69 -10.23 -4.18 -10.49
CA LEU A 69 -10.83 -3.41 -11.58
C LEU A 69 -10.17 -2.04 -11.66
N ARG A 70 -9.98 -1.55 -12.88
CA ARG A 70 -9.39 -0.23 -13.15
C ARG A 70 -10.35 0.62 -13.98
N THR A 71 -10.48 1.87 -13.60
CA THR A 71 -11.29 2.86 -14.35
C THR A 71 -10.45 3.65 -15.33
N ALA A 72 -11.08 4.08 -16.42
CA ALA A 72 -10.50 5.05 -17.35
C ALA A 72 -10.65 6.50 -16.86
N GLY A 73 -11.69 6.77 -16.06
CA GLY A 73 -11.99 8.10 -15.50
C GLY A 73 -11.72 8.22 -13.99
N PRO A 74 -11.87 9.43 -13.44
CA PRO A 74 -11.67 9.68 -12.02
C PRO A 74 -12.74 8.99 -11.18
N LEU A 75 -12.32 8.32 -10.10
CA LEU A 75 -13.22 7.59 -9.21
C LEU A 75 -14.19 8.53 -8.44
N SER A 76 -13.88 9.83 -8.35
CA SER A 76 -14.75 10.85 -7.78
C SER A 76 -16.05 11.05 -8.56
N ALA A 77 -16.06 10.76 -9.87
CA ALA A 77 -17.27 10.86 -10.69
C ALA A 77 -18.28 9.72 -10.44
N ILE A 78 -17.89 8.70 -9.67
CA ILE A 78 -18.74 7.55 -9.36
C ILE A 78 -19.26 7.71 -7.92
N SER A 79 -20.58 7.76 -7.79
CA SER A 79 -21.27 7.85 -6.50
C SER A 79 -21.18 6.54 -5.73
N TYR A 80 -21.21 6.61 -4.39
CA TYR A 80 -21.41 5.40 -3.59
C TYR A 80 -22.85 4.90 -3.76
N TRP A 81 -23.02 3.58 -3.75
CA TRP A 81 -24.33 2.96 -3.98
C TRP A 81 -25.36 3.32 -2.90
N TYR A 82 -24.94 3.64 -1.68
CA TYR A 82 -25.80 4.03 -0.57
C TYR A 82 -26.03 5.55 -0.45
N THR A 83 -25.38 6.36 -1.28
CA THR A 83 -25.59 7.83 -1.34
C THR A 83 -26.09 8.29 -2.70
N CYS A 84 -26.52 7.37 -3.56
CA CYS A 84 -27.03 7.71 -4.88
C CYS A 84 -28.52 8.08 -4.76
N ASP A 85 -28.89 9.19 -5.41
CA ASP A 85 -30.21 9.82 -5.28
C ASP A 85 -31.32 9.08 -6.05
N GLU A 86 -30.96 8.14 -6.92
CA GLU A 86 -31.94 7.32 -7.63
C GLU A 86 -32.60 6.29 -6.70
N GLU A 87 -33.90 6.06 -6.91
CA GLU A 87 -34.65 5.00 -6.25
C GLU A 87 -34.14 3.65 -6.77
N HIS A 88 -33.12 3.11 -6.11
CA HIS A 88 -32.57 1.80 -6.45
C HIS A 88 -33.66 0.76 -6.24
N SER A 89 -34.24 0.25 -7.33
CA SER A 89 -35.05 -0.95 -7.23
C SER A 89 -34.18 -2.08 -6.66
N THR A 90 -34.83 -3.13 -6.15
CA THR A 90 -34.17 -4.37 -5.71
C THR A 90 -33.30 -5.03 -6.80
N GLU A 91 -33.31 -4.49 -8.02
CA GLU A 91 -32.52 -4.92 -9.17
C GLU A 91 -31.35 -3.95 -9.36
N ILE A 92 -30.14 -4.48 -9.21
CA ILE A 92 -28.85 -3.78 -9.10
C ILE A 92 -28.43 -3.16 -10.45
N GLU A 93 -29.20 -2.23 -11.01
CA GLU A 93 -28.98 -1.69 -12.36
C GLU A 93 -28.98 -0.15 -12.42
N CYS A 94 -28.46 0.52 -11.39
CA CYS A 94 -28.20 1.97 -11.45
C CYS A 94 -26.94 2.25 -12.27
N ARG A 95 -27.04 3.15 -13.25
CA ARG A 95 -25.95 3.50 -14.19
C ARG A 95 -24.89 4.41 -13.58
N GLU A 96 -25.20 5.11 -12.49
CA GLU A 96 -24.26 6.05 -11.85
C GLU A 96 -23.37 5.39 -10.79
N CYS A 97 -23.90 4.38 -10.08
CA CYS A 97 -23.22 3.77 -8.94
C CYS A 97 -22.79 2.31 -9.17
N THR A 98 -23.27 1.67 -10.23
CA THR A 98 -23.01 0.25 -10.52
C THR A 98 -22.57 0.04 -11.96
N PHE A 99 -21.52 -0.77 -12.15
CA PHE A 99 -21.07 -1.22 -13.47
C PHE A 99 -21.48 -2.66 -13.71
N LYS A 100 -22.31 -2.89 -14.72
CA LYS A 100 -22.73 -4.22 -15.14
C LYS A 100 -21.71 -4.84 -16.10
N GLY A 101 -21.38 -6.10 -15.86
CA GLY A 101 -20.57 -6.92 -16.74
C GLY A 101 -21.11 -8.34 -16.87
N THR A 102 -20.56 -9.08 -17.83
CA THR A 102 -20.98 -10.43 -18.18
C THR A 102 -19.76 -11.33 -18.30
N LEU A 103 -19.87 -12.54 -17.75
CA LEU A 103 -18.97 -13.66 -17.98
C LEU A 103 -19.79 -14.79 -18.62
N ASN A 104 -19.63 -14.97 -19.94
CA ASN A 104 -20.31 -16.02 -20.69
C ASN A 104 -19.30 -16.80 -21.52
N VAL A 105 -18.97 -18.00 -21.06
CA VAL A 105 -17.93 -18.85 -21.65
C VAL A 105 -18.39 -20.30 -21.70
N SER A 106 -18.38 -20.89 -22.89
CA SER A 106 -18.51 -22.33 -23.12
C SER A 106 -17.18 -22.96 -23.55
N ASN A 107 -17.01 -24.26 -23.25
CA ASN A 107 -15.91 -25.04 -23.77
C ASN A 107 -16.40 -26.14 -24.73
N ASP A 108 -16.47 -25.80 -26.01
CA ASP A 108 -16.86 -26.73 -27.07
C ASP A 108 -15.69 -27.59 -27.60
N THR A 109 -14.50 -27.45 -26.98
CA THR A 109 -13.28 -28.14 -27.42
C THR A 109 -13.04 -29.41 -26.61
N THR A 110 -12.17 -30.29 -27.12
CA THR A 110 -11.77 -31.53 -26.42
C THR A 110 -10.72 -31.31 -25.33
N LYS A 111 -10.20 -30.09 -25.16
CA LYS A 111 -9.18 -29.74 -24.17
C LYS A 111 -9.79 -28.91 -23.05
N ILE A 112 -9.13 -28.88 -21.89
CA ILE A 112 -9.52 -28.01 -20.79
C ILE A 112 -9.29 -26.55 -21.20
N ARG A 113 -10.33 -25.72 -21.05
CA ARG A 113 -10.25 -24.26 -21.26
C ARG A 113 -10.09 -23.56 -19.91
N VAL A 114 -9.10 -22.67 -19.80
CA VAL A 114 -8.95 -21.81 -18.61
C VAL A 114 -9.74 -20.53 -18.85
N VAL A 115 -10.68 -20.23 -17.94
CA VAL A 115 -11.41 -18.96 -17.92
C VAL A 115 -10.60 -17.96 -17.10
N THR A 116 -10.45 -16.75 -17.62
CA THR A 116 -9.62 -15.69 -17.02
C THR A 116 -10.39 -14.39 -16.89
N ASP A 117 -9.82 -13.41 -16.19
CA ASP A 117 -10.35 -12.06 -16.08
C ASP A 117 -10.44 -11.30 -17.42
N LYS A 118 -9.75 -11.78 -18.47
CA LYS A 118 -9.91 -11.25 -19.83
C LYS A 118 -11.25 -11.60 -20.46
N ASP A 119 -11.88 -12.70 -20.04
CA ASP A 119 -13.18 -13.14 -20.56
C ASP A 119 -14.34 -12.29 -20.02
N ILE A 120 -14.10 -11.44 -19.02
CA ILE A 120 -15.08 -10.51 -18.44
C ILE A 120 -15.27 -9.31 -19.37
N LYS A 121 -16.54 -9.02 -19.71
CA LYS A 121 -16.93 -7.87 -20.52
C LYS A 121 -17.83 -6.94 -19.72
N PHE A 122 -17.53 -5.65 -19.68
CA PHE A 122 -18.40 -4.65 -19.07
C PHE A 122 -19.25 -3.95 -20.13
N ASP A 123 -20.52 -3.68 -19.82
CA ASP A 123 -21.52 -3.17 -20.77
C ASP A 123 -21.27 -1.70 -21.15
N HIS A 124 -20.72 -0.93 -20.22
CA HIS A 124 -20.42 0.49 -20.39
C HIS A 124 -18.90 0.72 -20.35
N GLY A 125 -18.39 1.54 -21.26
CA GLY A 125 -16.98 1.93 -21.28
C GLY A 125 -16.61 2.71 -20.02
N GLY A 126 -15.35 2.59 -19.59
CA GLY A 126 -14.84 3.33 -18.43
C GLY A 126 -14.38 2.45 -17.27
N ILE A 127 -14.66 1.14 -17.30
CA ILE A 127 -14.12 0.14 -16.37
C ILE A 127 -13.57 -1.07 -17.14
N SER A 128 -12.49 -1.65 -16.64
CA SER A 128 -11.90 -2.86 -17.19
C SER A 128 -11.20 -3.67 -16.11
N THR A 129 -11.01 -4.97 -16.35
CA THR A 129 -10.08 -5.77 -15.54
C THR A 129 -8.64 -5.31 -15.80
N LEU A 130 -7.76 -5.51 -14.82
CA LEU A 130 -6.36 -5.12 -14.94
C LEU A 130 -5.68 -5.71 -16.19
N SER A 131 -5.95 -6.97 -16.51
CA SER A 131 -5.34 -7.64 -17.67
C SER A 131 -5.80 -7.03 -19.00
N ASN A 132 -7.07 -6.64 -19.11
CA ASN A 132 -7.61 -5.97 -20.30
C ASN A 132 -7.06 -4.54 -20.43
N TYR A 133 -6.93 -3.82 -19.32
CA TYR A 133 -6.29 -2.50 -19.29
C TYR A 133 -4.84 -2.56 -19.77
N MET A 134 -4.04 -3.48 -19.21
CA MET A 134 -2.63 -3.66 -19.60
C MET A 134 -2.48 -4.08 -21.06
N GLY A 135 -3.34 -4.98 -21.55
CA GLY A 135 -3.36 -5.39 -22.95
C GLY A 135 -3.62 -4.22 -23.90
N SER A 136 -4.55 -3.33 -23.56
CA SER A 136 -4.85 -2.13 -24.35
C SER A 136 -3.73 -1.08 -24.30
N LEU A 137 -3.10 -0.88 -23.15
CA LEU A 137 -2.08 0.15 -22.95
C LEU A 137 -0.74 -0.21 -23.60
N LEU A 138 -0.33 -1.47 -23.47
CA LEU A 138 1.00 -1.92 -23.92
C LEU A 138 0.99 -2.46 -25.35
N GLY A 139 -0.18 -2.71 -25.94
CA GLY A 139 -0.28 -3.41 -27.24
C GLY A 139 0.30 -4.83 -27.19
N VAL A 140 0.48 -5.38 -25.99
CA VAL A 140 1.09 -6.69 -25.76
C VAL A 140 -0.02 -7.74 -25.76
N ILE A 141 0.05 -8.64 -26.74
CA ILE A 141 -0.90 -9.75 -26.93
C ILE A 141 -0.94 -10.69 -25.71
N GLU A 142 0.16 -10.77 -24.96
CA GLU A 142 0.35 -11.66 -23.80
C GLU A 142 0.45 -10.90 -22.46
N ALA A 143 -0.45 -9.95 -22.20
CA ALA A 143 -0.58 -9.44 -20.83
C ALA A 143 -0.89 -10.61 -19.87
N PRO A 144 -0.23 -10.71 -18.70
CA PRO A 144 -0.54 -11.73 -17.71
C PRO A 144 -2.03 -11.63 -17.32
N SER A 145 -2.71 -12.77 -17.25
CA SER A 145 -4.14 -12.86 -16.94
C SER A 145 -4.38 -13.61 -15.64
N ILE A 146 -5.44 -13.26 -14.93
CA ILE A 146 -5.83 -13.87 -13.67
C ILE A 146 -6.77 -15.06 -13.98
N PRO A 147 -6.38 -16.31 -13.69
CA PRO A 147 -7.25 -17.46 -13.88
C PRO A 147 -8.40 -17.43 -12.86
N ILE A 148 -9.61 -17.76 -13.30
CA ILE A 148 -10.83 -17.80 -12.48
C ILE A 148 -11.27 -19.26 -12.27
N LEU A 149 -11.39 -20.03 -13.34
CA LEU A 149 -11.71 -21.46 -13.28
C LEU A 149 -11.21 -22.20 -14.52
N LYS A 150 -11.40 -23.53 -14.51
CA LYS A 150 -11.13 -24.40 -15.65
C LYS A 150 -12.44 -25.06 -16.06
N LEU A 151 -12.73 -25.07 -17.36
CA LEU A 151 -13.87 -25.74 -17.96
C LEU A 151 -13.40 -27.04 -18.62
N ALA A 152 -13.99 -28.16 -18.25
CA ALA A 152 -13.88 -29.41 -18.99
C ALA A 152 -14.65 -29.31 -20.34
N PRO A 153 -14.38 -30.21 -21.30
CA PRO A 153 -15.17 -30.28 -22.54
C PRO A 153 -16.67 -30.40 -22.25
N GLY A 154 -17.47 -29.50 -22.82
CA GLY A 154 -18.92 -29.44 -22.65
C GLY A 154 -19.40 -28.61 -21.45
N GLU A 155 -18.51 -28.11 -20.59
CA GLU A 155 -18.90 -27.22 -19.48
C GLU A 155 -19.04 -25.75 -19.94
N SER A 156 -19.91 -25.02 -19.24
CA SER A 156 -20.29 -23.64 -19.48
C SER A 156 -20.44 -22.87 -18.18
N ILE A 157 -20.19 -21.57 -18.26
CA ILE A 157 -20.51 -20.62 -17.21
C ILE A 157 -21.13 -19.36 -17.82
N ASN A 158 -22.25 -18.93 -17.26
CA ASN A 158 -22.94 -17.70 -17.62
C ASN A 158 -23.34 -16.94 -16.34
N ALA A 159 -22.73 -15.78 -16.12
CA ALA A 159 -22.99 -14.94 -14.95
C ALA A 159 -23.01 -13.45 -15.31
N LEU A 160 -23.87 -12.71 -14.61
CA LEU A 160 -23.89 -11.26 -14.58
C LEU A 160 -23.09 -10.78 -13.36
N LEU A 161 -22.31 -9.73 -13.56
CA LEU A 161 -21.36 -9.17 -12.59
C LEU A 161 -21.74 -7.71 -12.34
N TYR A 162 -21.79 -7.31 -11.08
CA TYR A 162 -22.10 -5.93 -10.70
C TYR A 162 -20.96 -5.38 -9.86
N ALA A 163 -20.22 -4.42 -10.40
CA ALA A 163 -19.12 -3.76 -9.70
C ALA A 163 -19.57 -2.45 -9.05
N ARG A 164 -19.15 -2.24 -7.81
CA ARG A 164 -19.53 -1.08 -6.98
C ARG A 164 -18.33 -0.46 -6.31
N LYS A 165 -18.43 0.87 -6.11
CA LYS A 165 -17.43 1.64 -5.39
C LYS A 165 -17.63 1.48 -3.89
N ASP A 166 -16.58 1.06 -3.20
CA ASP A 166 -16.54 1.01 -1.74
C ASP A 166 -15.09 1.10 -1.24
N ARG A 167 -14.89 0.91 0.06
CA ARG A 167 -13.62 1.13 0.77
C ARG A 167 -13.10 -0.17 1.40
N GLY A 168 -11.78 -0.25 1.57
CA GLY A 168 -11.11 -1.42 2.16
C GLY A 168 -11.57 -1.77 3.57
N LYS A 169 -12.08 -0.78 4.34
CA LYS A 169 -12.67 -0.99 5.68
C LYS A 169 -13.89 -1.92 5.68
N ILE A 170 -14.63 -1.98 4.57
CA ILE A 170 -15.80 -2.85 4.42
C ILE A 170 -15.36 -4.27 4.06
N HIS A 171 -14.45 -4.40 3.09
CA HIS A 171 -13.87 -5.68 2.70
C HIS A 171 -12.53 -5.48 1.99
N ALA A 172 -11.59 -6.42 2.18
CA ALA A 172 -10.25 -6.36 1.61
C ALA A 172 -10.22 -6.30 0.06
N LYS A 173 -11.30 -6.71 -0.60
CA LYS A 173 -11.44 -6.62 -2.07
C LYS A 173 -11.41 -5.18 -2.59
N TRP A 174 -11.74 -4.20 -1.75
CA TRP A 174 -11.66 -2.78 -2.07
C TRP A 174 -10.36 -2.11 -1.61
N CYS A 175 -9.39 -2.86 -1.09
CA CYS A 175 -8.08 -2.32 -0.77
C CYS A 175 -7.28 -2.07 -2.06
N PRO A 176 -6.85 -0.83 -2.36
CA PRO A 176 -6.08 -0.52 -3.57
C PRO A 176 -4.61 -0.95 -3.50
N ALA A 177 -4.08 -1.16 -2.29
CA ALA A 177 -2.67 -1.44 -2.08
C ALA A 177 -2.43 -2.95 -1.88
N ALA A 178 -1.42 -3.47 -2.56
CA ALA A 178 -0.87 -4.80 -2.29
C ALA A 178 0.04 -4.77 -1.05
N CYS A 179 0.88 -3.74 -0.92
CA CYS A 179 1.80 -3.58 0.20
C CYS A 179 2.07 -2.10 0.48
N VAL A 180 2.13 -1.72 1.76
CA VAL A 180 2.58 -0.40 2.19
C VAL A 180 3.65 -0.57 3.26
N VAL A 181 4.85 -0.10 2.98
CA VAL A 181 5.99 -0.18 3.89
C VAL A 181 6.20 1.17 4.56
N LEU A 182 6.18 1.18 5.88
CA LEU A 182 6.58 2.29 6.72
C LEU A 182 7.75 1.83 7.59
N ARG A 183 8.91 2.47 7.45
CA ARG A 183 10.05 2.25 8.34
C ARG A 183 10.78 3.56 8.65
N PRO A 184 11.35 3.71 9.85
CA PRO A 184 12.22 4.84 10.14
C PRO A 184 13.49 4.78 9.29
N LEU A 185 14.07 5.93 8.97
CA LEU A 185 15.41 5.99 8.39
C LEU A 185 16.45 5.69 9.46
N ALA A 186 17.55 5.07 9.06
CA ALA A 186 18.62 4.73 9.98
C ALA A 186 19.53 5.94 10.23
N LYS A 187 19.80 6.21 11.51
CA LYS A 187 20.91 7.04 11.95
C LYS A 187 22.03 6.13 12.43
N ILE A 188 23.13 6.11 11.68
CA ILE A 188 24.27 5.26 11.96
C ILE A 188 25.38 6.12 12.55
N ILE A 189 25.85 5.73 13.73
CA ILE A 189 26.94 6.39 14.45
C ILE A 189 28.09 5.38 14.53
N LEU A 190 29.20 5.66 13.85
CA LEU A 190 30.41 4.86 13.96
C LEU A 190 31.12 5.15 15.28
N CYS A 191 31.66 4.13 15.93
CA CYS A 191 32.34 4.27 17.20
C CYS A 191 33.81 4.69 17.01
N ASP A 192 34.20 5.91 17.40
CA ASP A 192 35.59 6.36 17.24
C ASP A 192 36.62 5.53 18.02
N GLU A 193 36.18 4.71 18.99
CA GLU A 193 37.07 3.86 19.77
C GLU A 193 37.68 2.71 18.95
N PHE A 194 36.99 2.23 17.90
CA PHE A 194 37.56 1.18 17.05
C PHE A 194 38.78 1.70 16.28
N GLU A 195 38.82 3.00 15.95
CA GLU A 195 39.96 3.60 15.26
C GLU A 195 41.20 3.73 16.15
N LYS A 196 41.04 3.62 17.48
CA LYS A 196 42.12 3.69 18.47
C LYS A 196 42.76 2.32 18.76
N LEU A 197 42.20 1.24 18.22
CA LEU A 197 42.69 -0.12 18.41
C LEU A 197 44.04 -0.34 17.71
N PRO A 198 44.85 -1.33 18.15
CA PRO A 198 46.01 -1.78 17.42
C PRO A 198 45.66 -2.10 15.96
N GLN A 199 46.57 -1.80 15.03
CA GLN A 199 46.32 -1.86 13.58
C GLN A 199 45.73 -3.21 13.13
N GLN A 200 46.22 -4.33 13.68
CA GLN A 200 45.74 -5.69 13.34
C GLN A 200 44.26 -5.89 13.70
N HIS A 201 43.81 -5.40 14.85
CA HIS A 201 42.43 -5.54 15.30
C HIS A 201 41.49 -4.58 14.57
N ASN A 202 41.99 -3.39 14.21
CA ASN A 202 41.25 -2.41 13.43
C ASN A 202 40.93 -2.93 12.01
N ASP A 203 41.88 -3.58 11.34
CA ASP A 203 41.66 -4.14 10.00
C ASP A 203 40.65 -5.30 9.99
N ILE A 204 40.61 -6.12 11.05
CA ILE A 204 39.59 -7.16 11.24
C ILE A 204 38.21 -6.54 11.44
N ALA A 205 38.08 -5.54 12.31
CA ALA A 205 36.81 -4.86 12.59
C ALA A 205 36.24 -4.16 11.34
N ARG A 206 37.10 -3.49 10.57
CA ARG A 206 36.76 -2.84 9.28
C ARG A 206 36.22 -3.83 8.26
N SER A 207 36.91 -4.97 8.09
CA SER A 207 36.50 -5.99 7.13
C SER A 207 35.18 -6.63 7.57
N TYR A 208 35.05 -6.96 8.85
CA TYR A 208 33.82 -7.51 9.43
C TYR A 208 32.61 -6.61 9.16
N ILE A 209 32.63 -5.33 9.58
CA ILE A 209 31.45 -4.48 9.45
C ILE A 209 31.04 -4.25 7.98
N SER A 210 32.02 -4.19 7.08
CA SER A 210 31.81 -4.07 5.63
C SER A 210 31.20 -5.34 5.04
N ASP A 211 31.70 -6.52 5.43
CA ASP A 211 31.31 -7.81 4.84
C ASP A 211 30.03 -8.38 5.46
N THR A 212 29.82 -8.15 6.75
CA THR A 212 28.65 -8.64 7.48
C THR A 212 27.37 -7.92 7.07
N CYS A 213 27.46 -6.65 6.61
CA CYS A 213 26.27 -5.91 6.21
C CYS A 213 25.72 -6.41 4.86
N PRO A 214 24.57 -7.10 4.83
CA PRO A 214 24.04 -7.66 3.58
C PRO A 214 23.62 -6.57 2.57
N ARG A 215 23.40 -5.35 3.06
CA ARG A 215 22.97 -4.19 2.27
C ARG A 215 24.13 -3.28 1.87
N LYS A 216 25.37 -3.63 2.22
CA LYS A 216 26.59 -2.87 1.90
C LYS A 216 26.50 -1.39 2.29
N VAL A 217 25.93 -1.13 3.45
CA VAL A 217 25.76 0.23 4.02
C VAL A 217 27.12 0.83 4.39
N PHE A 218 28.06 -0.02 4.79
CA PHE A 218 29.43 0.34 5.15
C PHE A 218 30.37 0.04 3.99
N THR A 219 31.30 0.96 3.74
CA THR A 219 32.39 0.81 2.75
C THR A 219 33.70 1.27 3.35
N ILE A 220 34.82 0.71 2.88
CA ILE A 220 36.16 1.11 3.35
C ILE A 220 36.76 2.10 2.36
N GLU A 221 37.02 3.32 2.81
CA GLU A 221 37.68 4.37 2.03
C GLU A 221 38.87 4.94 2.84
N ASN A 222 40.04 5.07 2.22
CA ASN A 222 41.26 5.57 2.89
C ASN A 222 41.58 4.87 4.23
N ARG A 223 41.36 3.54 4.28
CA ARG A 223 41.48 2.72 5.50
C ARG A 223 40.57 3.18 6.64
N ARG A 224 39.39 3.74 6.36
CA ARG A 224 38.35 4.06 7.34
C ARG A 224 37.01 3.52 6.89
N VAL A 225 36.16 3.14 7.83
CA VAL A 225 34.77 2.77 7.53
C VAL A 225 33.98 4.03 7.27
N VAL A 226 33.27 4.08 6.16
CA VAL A 226 32.37 5.17 5.77
C VAL A 226 30.97 4.59 5.58
N VAL A 227 29.96 5.33 6.04
CA VAL A 227 28.55 5.00 5.81
C VAL A 227 28.15 5.60 4.47
N LYS A 228 28.00 4.75 3.44
CA LYS A 228 27.71 5.20 2.07
C LYS A 228 26.23 5.52 1.87
N ASP A 229 25.36 4.60 2.28
CA ASP A 229 23.91 4.76 2.18
C ASP A 229 23.22 4.22 3.43
N PRO A 230 23.01 5.06 4.46
CA PRO A 230 22.36 4.63 5.70
C PRO A 230 20.92 4.18 5.48
N ASN A 231 20.23 4.72 4.47
CA ASN A 231 18.82 4.41 4.20
C ASN A 231 18.61 2.97 3.72
N ASN A 232 19.67 2.32 3.24
CA ASN A 232 19.65 0.93 2.84
C ASN A 232 19.76 -0.07 4.00
N CYS A 233 20.02 0.40 5.22
CA CYS A 233 20.06 -0.42 6.43
C CYS A 233 18.68 -1.03 6.75
N ILE A 234 18.67 -2.31 7.09
CA ILE A 234 17.46 -3.09 7.44
C ILE A 234 17.34 -3.35 8.95
N PHE A 235 18.16 -2.69 9.78
CA PHE A 235 18.18 -2.87 11.24
C PHE A 235 18.39 -4.33 11.70
N CYS A 236 19.20 -5.12 10.97
CA CYS A 236 19.53 -6.48 11.39
C CYS A 236 20.41 -6.54 12.65
N ASN A 237 21.09 -5.43 12.97
CA ASN A 237 22.02 -5.27 14.10
C ASN A 237 23.24 -6.21 14.07
N ASP A 238 23.54 -6.87 12.96
CA ASP A 238 24.74 -7.71 12.85
C ASP A 238 26.04 -6.89 12.94
N CYS A 239 25.99 -5.62 12.52
CA CYS A 239 27.09 -4.67 12.70
C CYS A 239 27.36 -4.30 14.16
N PHE A 240 26.56 -4.75 15.13
CA PHE A 240 26.73 -4.49 16.55
C PHE A 240 27.57 -5.59 17.24
N ASN A 241 27.44 -6.84 16.79
CA ASN A 241 28.00 -8.01 17.46
C ASN A 241 29.41 -8.33 16.96
N ILE A 242 30.42 -7.69 17.55
CA ILE A 242 31.82 -8.06 17.33
C ILE A 242 32.31 -8.92 18.51
N PRO A 243 32.44 -10.24 18.37
CA PRO A 243 33.30 -11.03 19.24
C PRO A 243 34.72 -11.04 18.67
N ILE A 244 35.49 -9.97 18.89
CA ILE A 244 36.94 -10.05 18.64
C ILE A 244 37.57 -10.64 19.90
N SER A 245 37.98 -11.91 19.84
CA SER A 245 38.99 -12.43 20.76
C SER A 245 40.32 -11.81 20.34
N LEU A 246 40.79 -10.81 21.09
CA LEU A 246 42.01 -10.06 20.76
C LEU A 246 43.27 -10.93 20.87
N ASP A 247 43.22 -12.07 21.60
CA ASP A 247 44.43 -12.79 22.02
C ASP A 247 44.41 -14.32 21.77
N GLY A 248 43.38 -14.90 21.14
CA GLY A 248 43.27 -16.36 20.95
C GLY A 248 43.16 -17.17 22.26
N GLN A 249 43.27 -16.50 23.42
CA GLN A 249 42.86 -17.00 24.71
C GLN A 249 41.46 -16.47 25.00
N ASN A 250 40.61 -17.41 25.41
CA ASN A 250 39.19 -17.22 25.67
C ASN A 250 39.01 -16.48 27.01
N THR A 251 39.46 -15.24 27.10
CA THR A 251 39.21 -14.37 28.25
C THR A 251 38.17 -13.33 27.85
N ASP A 252 37.02 -13.37 28.52
CA ASP A 252 35.84 -12.51 28.30
C ASP A 252 36.10 -11.00 28.47
N ALA A 253 37.36 -10.59 28.74
CA ALA A 253 37.75 -9.24 29.14
C ALA A 253 38.18 -8.32 27.98
N ASN A 254 38.37 -8.85 26.76
CA ASN A 254 38.95 -8.12 25.63
C ASN A 254 37.99 -7.95 24.42
N THR A 255 36.69 -8.10 24.64
CA THR A 255 35.69 -7.90 23.58
C THR A 255 35.49 -6.41 23.29
N ILE A 256 35.68 -5.99 22.04
CA ILE A 256 35.26 -4.66 21.58
C ILE A 256 33.75 -4.68 21.40
N TRP A 257 33.09 -3.78 22.12
CA TRP A 257 31.65 -3.63 22.11
C TRP A 257 31.27 -2.58 21.04
N HIS A 258 30.64 -3.02 19.94
CA HIS A 258 29.84 -2.19 19.03
C HIS A 258 30.61 -1.19 18.11
N PRO A 259 31.05 -1.59 16.90
CA PRO A 259 31.74 -0.70 15.96
C PRO A 259 30.81 0.38 15.35
N ALA A 260 29.51 0.12 15.34
CA ALA A 260 28.49 1.04 14.89
C ALA A 260 27.22 0.89 15.73
N LEU A 261 26.65 2.03 16.10
CA LEU A 261 25.33 2.14 16.71
C LEU A 261 24.33 2.52 15.61
N VAL A 262 23.38 1.63 15.34
CA VAL A 262 22.27 1.89 14.41
C VAL A 262 21.05 2.27 15.24
N THR A 263 20.57 3.49 15.05
CA THR A 263 19.37 4.04 15.72
C THR A 263 18.39 4.55 14.69
N GLN A 264 17.17 4.86 15.12
CA GLN A 264 16.17 5.49 14.26
C GLN A 264 16.43 6.99 14.19
N GLN A 265 16.36 7.55 12.99
CA GLN A 265 16.33 9.00 12.83
C GLN A 265 14.94 9.52 13.25
N PRO A 266 14.84 10.45 14.22
CA PRO A 266 13.56 11.04 14.59
C PRO A 266 12.89 11.75 13.41
N ASP A 267 11.57 11.63 13.33
CA ASP A 267 10.72 12.31 12.34
C ASP A 267 11.19 12.14 10.89
N ALA A 268 11.77 10.99 10.54
CA ALA A 268 12.27 10.69 9.21
C ALA A 268 11.97 9.24 8.82
N PHE A 269 11.20 9.05 7.76
CA PHE A 269 10.63 7.77 7.38
C PHE A 269 10.84 7.47 5.89
N TYR A 270 11.13 6.21 5.59
CA TYR A 270 10.93 5.65 4.27
C TYR A 270 9.50 5.10 4.19
N PHE A 271 8.79 5.50 3.14
CA PHE A 271 7.41 5.13 2.89
C PHE A 271 7.28 4.60 1.47
N SER A 272 6.78 3.37 1.29
CA SER A 272 6.57 2.77 -0.03
C SER A 272 5.14 2.27 -0.16
N ILE A 273 4.54 2.50 -1.32
CA ILE A 273 3.23 1.99 -1.70
C ILE A 273 3.40 1.12 -2.94
N GLU A 274 2.89 -0.11 -2.88
CA GLU A 274 2.72 -1.00 -4.02
C GLU A 274 1.22 -1.15 -4.28
N SER A 275 0.77 -0.71 -5.45
CA SER A 275 -0.61 -0.82 -5.91
C SER A 275 -0.92 -2.25 -6.38
N ASN A 276 -2.16 -2.69 -6.18
CA ASN A 276 -2.68 -3.91 -6.79
C ASN A 276 -3.08 -3.74 -8.29
N GLY A 277 -2.90 -2.53 -8.84
CA GLY A 277 -3.19 -2.17 -10.22
C GLY A 277 -4.54 -1.50 -10.46
N SER A 278 -5.45 -1.49 -9.47
CA SER A 278 -6.76 -0.81 -9.57
C SER A 278 -6.63 0.71 -9.70
N LEU A 279 -5.63 1.30 -9.05
CA LEU A 279 -5.27 2.72 -9.09
C LEU A 279 -3.75 2.87 -9.21
N SER A 280 -3.25 4.03 -9.65
CA SER A 280 -1.79 4.25 -9.60
C SER A 280 -1.33 4.44 -8.15
N ALA A 281 -0.11 4.02 -7.81
CA ALA A 281 0.45 4.22 -6.46
C ALA A 281 0.51 5.70 -6.04
N TYR A 282 0.63 6.59 -7.03
CA TYR A 282 0.59 8.03 -6.83
C TYR A 282 -0.82 8.52 -6.47
N ASP A 283 -1.84 8.06 -7.18
CA ASP A 283 -3.23 8.45 -6.90
C ASP A 283 -3.68 7.92 -5.54
N ILE A 284 -3.28 6.69 -5.18
CA ILE A 284 -3.54 6.11 -3.86
C ILE A 284 -3.00 7.02 -2.74
N PHE A 285 -1.77 7.53 -2.90
CA PHE A 285 -1.17 8.43 -1.92
C PHE A 285 -1.96 9.73 -1.78
N LEU A 286 -2.33 10.37 -2.90
CA LEU A 286 -3.09 11.63 -2.88
C LEU A 286 -4.48 11.43 -2.28
N MET A 287 -5.22 10.41 -2.72
CA MET A 287 -6.55 10.11 -2.18
C MET A 287 -6.51 9.82 -0.67
N ALA A 288 -5.44 9.18 -0.18
CA ALA A 288 -5.28 8.94 1.25
C ALA A 288 -5.04 10.23 2.04
N CYS A 289 -4.29 11.19 1.48
CA CYS A 289 -4.13 12.52 2.07
C CYS A 289 -5.47 13.28 2.10
N ASP A 290 -6.20 13.27 0.99
CA ASP A 290 -7.51 13.94 0.87
C ASP A 290 -8.51 13.39 1.88
N GLU A 291 -8.54 12.06 2.05
CA GLU A 291 -9.42 11.39 3.00
C GLU A 291 -9.09 11.74 4.47
N ILE A 292 -7.80 11.87 4.81
CA ILE A 292 -7.41 12.32 6.15
C ILE A 292 -7.83 13.78 6.37
N SER A 293 -7.66 14.64 5.35
CA SER A 293 -8.09 16.03 5.43
C SER A 293 -9.60 16.14 5.61
N SER A 294 -10.38 15.43 4.78
CA SER A 294 -11.84 15.43 4.85
C SER A 294 -12.36 15.06 6.24
N ARG A 295 -11.74 14.07 6.90
CA ARG A 295 -12.13 13.69 8.27
C ARG A 295 -11.83 14.77 9.30
N ALA A 296 -10.70 15.46 9.16
CA ALA A 296 -10.39 16.58 10.03
C ALA A 296 -11.42 17.71 9.84
N ASP A 297 -11.82 17.98 8.59
CA ASP A 297 -12.84 18.97 8.25
C ASP A 297 -14.23 18.59 8.79
N GLU A 298 -14.62 17.30 8.71
CA GLU A 298 -15.88 16.79 9.28
C GLU A 298 -15.94 16.95 10.81
N VAL A 299 -14.84 16.63 11.50
CA VAL A 299 -14.73 16.83 12.96
C VAL A 299 -14.82 18.31 13.29
N LEU A 300 -14.15 19.16 12.52
CA LEU A 300 -14.20 20.61 12.71
C LEU A 300 -15.62 21.15 12.52
N ALA A 301 -16.32 20.73 11.45
CA ALA A 301 -17.70 21.13 11.19
C ALA A 301 -18.64 20.71 12.33
N THR A 302 -18.49 19.48 12.83
CA THR A 302 -19.27 18.99 13.97
C THR A 302 -18.98 19.77 15.25
N ALA A 303 -17.71 20.10 15.49
CA ALA A 303 -17.31 20.91 16.63
C ALA A 303 -17.89 22.34 16.54
N MET A 304 -17.88 22.96 15.37
CA MET A 304 -18.47 24.29 15.16
C MET A 304 -19.96 24.31 15.48
N ASP A 305 -20.70 23.28 15.08
CA ASP A 305 -22.14 23.16 15.35
C ASP A 305 -22.42 23.02 16.86
N ILE A 306 -21.66 22.16 17.55
CA ILE A 306 -21.83 21.91 19.00
C ILE A 306 -21.42 23.12 19.83
N PHE A 307 -20.27 23.72 19.53
CA PHE A 307 -19.70 24.79 20.34
C PHE A 307 -20.17 26.19 19.91
N GLN A 308 -21.00 26.30 18.86
CA GLN A 308 -21.45 27.57 18.27
C GLN A 308 -20.30 28.55 17.94
N VAL A 309 -19.12 28.02 17.63
CA VAL A 309 -17.92 28.83 17.37
C VAL A 309 -17.89 29.24 15.90
N SER A 310 -17.99 30.54 15.62
CA SER A 310 -17.69 31.10 14.30
C SER A 310 -16.18 31.37 14.18
N ILE A 311 -15.48 30.70 13.26
CA ILE A 311 -14.07 31.03 12.98
C ILE A 311 -14.01 32.37 12.23
N LYS A 312 -13.52 33.42 12.89
CA LYS A 312 -12.84 34.51 12.19
C LYS A 312 -11.42 34.02 11.89
N ASN A 313 -10.98 34.20 10.64
CA ASN A 313 -9.76 33.62 10.08
C ASN A 313 -8.43 33.92 10.79
N ASP A 314 -8.42 34.63 11.92
CA ASP A 314 -7.22 34.78 12.75
C ASP A 314 -7.62 34.79 14.23
N ASN A 315 -7.15 33.76 14.96
CA ASN A 315 -7.27 33.49 16.40
C ASN A 315 -8.57 32.84 16.90
N VAL A 316 -8.43 31.59 17.36
CA VAL A 316 -9.40 30.86 18.17
C VAL A 316 -9.59 31.61 19.49
N VAL A 317 -10.76 32.19 19.70
CA VAL A 317 -11.21 32.65 21.02
C VAL A 317 -12.37 31.74 21.42
N MET A 318 -12.14 30.89 22.42
CA MET A 318 -13.24 30.20 23.10
C MET A 318 -14.01 31.23 23.94
N SER A 319 -15.29 31.45 23.65
CA SER A 319 -16.19 32.03 24.63
C SER A 319 -16.74 30.88 25.48
N MET A 320 -16.17 30.68 26.67
CA MET A 320 -16.81 29.86 27.70
C MET A 320 -17.86 30.74 28.37
N GLU A 321 -19.14 30.56 28.04
CA GLU A 321 -20.22 30.97 28.94
C GLU A 321 -20.40 29.83 29.95
N ASP A 322 -19.75 30.01 31.10
CA ASP A 322 -19.85 29.13 32.26
C ASP A 322 -21.08 29.55 33.07
N ASP A 323 -22.24 29.01 32.70
CA ASP A 323 -23.52 29.30 33.35
C ASP A 323 -24.06 28.04 34.05
N SER A 324 -23.29 27.53 35.03
CA SER A 324 -23.87 26.73 36.13
C SER A 324 -22.84 26.49 37.24
N LEU A 325 -22.84 27.33 38.26
CA LEU A 325 -22.49 26.98 39.65
C LEU A 325 -22.97 28.11 40.60
N THR A 326 -24.27 28.13 40.83
CA THR A 326 -24.91 28.56 42.09
C THR A 326 -25.83 27.46 42.56
#